data_AF-A0A0P6XH10-F1
#
_entry.id   AF-A0A0P6XH10-F1
#
_cell.length_a   1.000
_cell.length_b   1.000
_cell.length_c   1.000
_cell.angle_alpha   90.00
_cell.angle_beta   90.00
_cell.angle_gamma   90.00
#
_symmetry.space_group_name_H-M   'P 1'
#
loop_
_entity.id
_entity.type
_entity.pdbx_description
1 polymer ?
#
loop_
_entity_poly.entity_id
_entity_poly.type
_entity_poly.pdbx_seq_one_letter_code
_entity_poly.pdbx_strand_id
1 'polypeptide(L)'
;MAQILNLDTVATLRDLGDDLVLDLIQTYVAESDRLVSEIAAAAAAGNAAQIGSLAHSLKGSSLNMGLEVIGEVGLRLEKCGKGGDVEGAKGLLPELEQKYAQTKQALAELEKQLNV
;
A
#
# COMPACT_ATOMS: atom_id res chain seq x y z
N MET A 1 16.16 9.72 -1.69
CA MET A 1 15.44 8.82 -0.77
C MET A 1 13.99 8.88 -1.18
N ALA A 2 13.33 7.76 -1.50
CA ALA A 2 11.91 7.78 -1.83
C ALA A 2 11.13 8.23 -0.60
N GLN A 3 10.27 9.24 -0.77
CA GLN A 3 9.46 9.75 0.32
C GLN A 3 8.28 8.79 0.55
N ILE A 4 7.92 8.54 1.82
CA ILE A 4 6.81 7.64 2.15
C ILE A 4 5.48 8.24 1.71
N LEU A 5 5.29 9.54 1.95
CA LEU A 5 4.13 10.32 1.55
C LEU A 5 4.54 11.37 0.51
N ASN A 6 3.84 11.43 -0.61
CA ASN A 6 3.96 12.53 -1.55
C ASN A 6 3.22 13.77 -0.98
N LEU A 7 3.98 14.79 -0.57
CA LEU A 7 3.43 15.96 0.10
C LEU A 7 2.54 16.83 -0.81
N ASP A 8 2.80 16.85 -2.12
CA ASP A 8 1.97 17.58 -3.08
C ASP A 8 0.58 16.92 -3.20
N THR A 9 0.54 15.59 -3.18
CA THR A 9 -0.72 14.83 -3.14
C THR A 9 -1.48 15.10 -1.85
N VAL A 10 -0.79 15.07 -0.70
CA VAL A 10 -1.41 15.38 0.59
C VAL A 10 -1.95 16.82 0.61
N ALA A 11 -1.19 17.80 0.13
CA ALA A 11 -1.63 19.19 0.07
C ALA A 11 -2.88 19.36 -0.80
N THR A 12 -2.90 18.73 -1.97
CA THR A 12 -4.05 18.74 -2.88
C THR A 12 -5.29 18.11 -2.24
N LEU A 13 -5.12 17.01 -1.49
CA LEU A 13 -6.21 16.37 -0.77
C LEU A 13 -6.73 17.24 0.39
N ARG A 14 -5.86 17.94 1.10
CA ARG A 14 -6.24 18.86 2.17
C ARG A 14 -7.02 20.07 1.68
N ASP A 15 -6.75 20.56 0.47
CA ASP A 15 -7.56 21.61 -0.16
C ASP A 15 -9.03 21.19 -0.37
N LEU A 16 -9.32 19.89 -0.41
CA LEU A 16 -10.68 19.35 -0.48
C LEU A 16 -11.36 19.22 0.90
N GLY A 17 -10.60 19.39 1.99
CA GLY A 17 -11.08 19.35 3.38
C GLY A 17 -10.41 18.26 4.23
N ASP A 18 -10.00 18.62 5.44
CA ASP A 18 -9.28 17.72 6.36
C ASP A 18 -10.11 16.47 6.75
N ASP A 19 -11.45 16.59 6.85
CA ASP A 19 -12.36 15.45 7.11
C ASP A 19 -12.31 14.38 5.99
N LEU A 20 -12.23 14.82 4.72
CA LEU A 20 -12.12 13.91 3.59
C LEU A 20 -10.77 13.18 3.61
N VAL A 21 -9.70 13.90 3.96
CA VAL A 21 -8.37 13.29 4.09
C VAL A 21 -8.36 12.22 5.18
N LEU A 22 -8.98 12.49 6.34
CA LEU A 22 -9.11 11.51 7.41
C LEU A 22 -9.85 10.23 6.95
N ASP A 23 -10.99 10.38 6.27
CA ASP A 23 -11.76 9.23 5.76
C ASP A 23 -10.97 8.40 4.73
N LEU A 24 -10.23 9.08 3.84
CA LEU A 24 -9.35 8.43 2.86
C LEU A 24 -8.22 7.65 3.55
N ILE A 25 -7.58 8.21 4.57
CA ILE A 25 -6.52 7.53 5.31
C ILE A 25 -7.07 6.27 6.00
N GLN A 26 -8.20 6.40 6.72
CA GLN A 26 -8.82 5.28 7.44
C GLN A 26 -9.24 4.16 6.48
N THR A 27 -9.86 4.53 5.35
CA THR A 27 -10.26 3.59 4.31
C THR A 27 -9.04 2.87 3.71
N TYR A 28 -8.00 3.63 3.37
CA TYR A 28 -6.77 3.07 2.81
C TYR A 28 -6.09 2.09 3.78
N VAL A 29 -5.97 2.43 5.07
CA VAL A 29 -5.34 1.56 6.07
C VAL A 29 -6.13 0.28 6.27
N ALA A 30 -7.47 0.37 6.35
CA ALA A 30 -8.32 -0.82 6.51
C ALA A 30 -8.22 -1.75 5.29
N GLU A 31 -8.27 -1.20 4.07
CA GLU A 31 -8.13 -1.98 2.84
C GLU A 31 -6.73 -2.59 2.72
N SER A 32 -5.68 -1.81 2.97
CA SER A 32 -4.29 -2.24 2.83
C SER A 32 -3.91 -3.30 3.87
N ASP A 33 -4.42 -3.23 5.11
CA ASP A 33 -4.23 -4.27 6.12
C ASP A 33 -4.75 -5.63 5.61
N ARG A 34 -5.94 -5.62 5.00
CA ARG A 34 -6.55 -6.80 4.37
C ARG A 34 -5.71 -7.29 3.19
N LEU A 35 -5.35 -6.41 2.25
CA LEU A 35 -4.60 -6.77 1.04
C LEU A 35 -3.22 -7.35 1.37
N VAL A 36 -2.47 -6.74 2.27
CA VAL A 36 -1.13 -7.23 2.68
C VAL A 36 -1.24 -8.62 3.31
N SER A 37 -2.23 -8.84 4.18
CA SER A 37 -2.48 -10.17 4.77
C SER A 37 -2.87 -11.21 3.72
N GLU A 38 -3.78 -10.88 2.79
CA GLU A 38 -4.22 -11.78 1.74
C GLU A 38 -3.10 -12.10 0.73
N ILE A 39 -2.20 -11.15 0.44
CA ILE A 39 -1.01 -11.38 -0.41
C ILE A 39 -0.09 -12.40 0.25
N ALA A 40 0.18 -12.26 1.55
CA ALA A 40 1.01 -13.21 2.30
C ALA A 40 0.38 -14.62 2.32
N ALA A 41 -0.94 -14.71 2.52
CA ALA A 41 -1.68 -15.98 2.47
C ALA A 41 -1.65 -16.62 1.07
N ALA A 42 -1.85 -15.84 0.01
CA ALA A 42 -1.78 -16.32 -1.36
C ALA A 42 -0.37 -16.81 -1.73
N ALA A 43 0.67 -16.15 -1.24
CA ALA A 43 2.05 -16.59 -1.39
C ALA A 43 2.32 -17.93 -0.66
N ALA A 44 1.80 -18.09 0.56
CA ALA A 44 1.89 -19.35 1.30
C ALA A 44 1.13 -20.49 0.59
N ALA A 45 -0.02 -20.19 -0.03
CA ALA A 45 -0.83 -21.15 -0.79
C ALA A 45 -0.30 -21.43 -2.21
N GLY A 46 0.75 -20.74 -2.67
CA GLY A 46 1.27 -20.90 -4.02
C GLY A 46 0.38 -20.33 -5.13
N ASN A 47 -0.55 -19.42 -4.81
CA ASN A 47 -1.52 -18.88 -5.76
C ASN A 47 -1.01 -17.60 -6.43
N ALA A 48 -0.16 -17.74 -7.44
CA ALA A 48 0.42 -16.60 -8.17
C ALA A 48 -0.64 -15.66 -8.78
N ALA A 49 -1.73 -16.20 -9.32
CA ALA A 49 -2.79 -15.39 -9.92
C ALA A 49 -3.45 -14.47 -8.88
N GLN A 50 -3.73 -15.00 -7.68
CA GLN A 50 -4.30 -14.22 -6.58
C GLN A 50 -3.30 -13.17 -6.07
N ILE A 51 -2.01 -13.50 -5.93
CA ILE A 51 -0.96 -12.51 -5.60
C ILE A 51 -1.01 -11.34 -6.59
N GLY A 52 -1.06 -11.63 -7.89
CA GLY A 52 -1.09 -10.61 -8.93
C GLY A 52 -2.30 -9.67 -8.83
N SER A 53 -3.48 -10.24 -8.61
CA SER A 53 -4.73 -9.46 -8.49
C SER A 53 -4.75 -8.58 -7.24
N LEU A 54 -4.31 -9.10 -6.10
CA LEU A 54 -4.25 -8.35 -4.85
C LEU A 54 -3.20 -7.25 -4.90
N ALA A 55 -2.02 -7.56 -5.45
CA ALA A 55 -0.94 -6.60 -5.63
C ALA A 55 -1.32 -5.46 -6.60
N HIS A 56 -2.12 -5.75 -7.64
CA HIS A 56 -2.66 -4.72 -8.52
C HIS A 56 -3.55 -3.72 -7.76
N SER A 57 -4.43 -4.23 -6.90
CA SER A 57 -5.35 -3.41 -6.08
C SER A 57 -4.58 -2.58 -5.06
N LEU A 58 -3.59 -3.19 -4.37
CA LEU A 58 -2.72 -2.50 -3.43
C LEU A 58 -1.92 -1.39 -4.11
N LYS A 59 -1.33 -1.67 -5.28
CA LYS A 59 -0.60 -0.67 -6.07
C LYS A 59 -1.48 0.53 -6.42
N GLY A 60 -2.70 0.28 -6.93
CA GLY A 60 -3.61 1.35 -7.34
C GLY A 60 -4.02 2.26 -6.18
N SER A 61 -4.48 1.65 -5.08
CA SER A 61 -4.86 2.39 -3.87
C SER A 61 -3.69 3.20 -3.30
N SER A 62 -2.49 2.63 -3.25
CA SER A 62 -1.30 3.34 -2.76
C SER A 62 -0.91 4.53 -3.65
N LEU A 63 -0.90 4.37 -4.98
CA LEU A 63 -0.53 5.46 -5.88
C LEU A 63 -1.54 6.61 -5.85
N ASN A 64 -2.83 6.32 -5.69
CA ASN A 64 -3.86 7.35 -5.52
C ASN A 64 -3.65 8.18 -4.25
N MET A 65 -3.01 7.62 -3.23
CA MET A 65 -2.66 8.30 -1.99
C MET A 65 -1.26 8.93 -2.01
N GLY A 66 -0.55 8.87 -3.14
CA GLY A 66 0.83 9.35 -3.25
C GLY A 66 1.85 8.48 -2.48
N LEU A 67 1.50 7.22 -2.20
CA LEU A 67 2.32 6.25 -1.45
C LEU A 67 3.18 5.42 -2.42
N GLU A 68 4.08 6.10 -3.12
CA GLU A 68 4.90 5.54 -4.20
C GLU A 68 5.71 4.31 -3.73
N VAL A 69 6.20 4.31 -2.49
CA VAL A 69 6.98 3.20 -1.92
C VAL A 69 6.22 1.88 -1.86
N ILE A 70 4.91 1.92 -1.60
CA ILE A 70 4.06 0.72 -1.63
C ILE A 70 3.66 0.39 -3.06
N GLY A 71 3.39 1.41 -3.88
CA GLY A 71 3.11 1.24 -5.31
C GLY A 71 4.22 0.48 -6.06
N GLU A 72 5.49 0.78 -5.78
CA GLU A 72 6.64 0.08 -6.37
C GLU A 72 6.71 -1.40 -5.98
N VAL A 73 6.47 -1.73 -4.71
CA VAL A 73 6.46 -3.13 -4.25
C VAL A 73 5.25 -3.86 -4.80
N GLY A 74 4.08 -3.23 -4.81
CA GLY A 74 2.86 -3.75 -5.44
C GLY A 74 3.06 -4.06 -6.93
N LEU A 75 3.75 -3.19 -7.67
CA LEU A 75 4.09 -3.44 -9.07
C LEU A 75 5.00 -4.68 -9.25
N ARG A 76 6.00 -4.86 -8.37
CA ARG A 76 6.90 -6.03 -8.42
C ARG A 76 6.14 -7.32 -8.08
N LEU A 77 5.29 -7.29 -7.06
CA LEU A 77 4.40 -8.42 -6.71
C LEU A 77 3.40 -8.73 -7.83
N GLU A 78 2.83 -7.72 -8.47
CA GLU A 78 1.93 -7.88 -9.62
C GLU A 78 2.64 -8.60 -10.78
N LYS A 79 3.89 -8.23 -11.06
CA LYS A 79 4.72 -8.88 -12.09
C LYS A 79 5.03 -10.34 -11.73
N CYS A 80 5.41 -10.63 -10.48
CA CYS A 80 5.63 -12.00 -10.02
C CYS A 80 4.35 -12.84 -10.18
N GLY A 81 3.20 -12.32 -9.75
CA GLY A 81 1.91 -13.01 -9.89
C GLY A 81 1.53 -13.30 -11.34
N LYS A 82 1.68 -12.31 -12.24
CA LYS A 82 1.45 -12.50 -13.69
C LYS A 82 2.44 -13.47 -14.34
N GLY A 83 3.66 -13.54 -13.85
CA GLY A 83 4.71 -14.44 -14.33
C GLY A 83 4.63 -15.86 -13.74
N GLY A 84 3.72 -16.13 -12.80
CA GLY A 84 3.66 -17.41 -12.08
C GLY A 84 4.78 -17.60 -11.04
N ASP A 85 5.53 -16.54 -10.71
CA ASP A 85 6.71 -16.58 -9.84
C ASP A 85 6.32 -16.37 -8.36
N VAL A 86 5.88 -17.44 -7.73
CA VAL A 86 5.50 -17.44 -6.30
C VAL A 86 6.71 -17.19 -5.41
N GLU A 87 7.87 -17.78 -5.71
CA GLU A 87 9.06 -17.67 -4.86
C GLU A 87 9.64 -16.26 -4.90
N GLY A 88 9.65 -15.61 -6.08
CA GLY A 88 9.96 -14.19 -6.19
C GLY A 88 8.99 -13.33 -5.38
N ALA A 89 7.69 -13.61 -5.43
CA ALA A 89 6.71 -12.90 -4.62
C ALA A 89 6.95 -13.07 -3.11
N LYS A 90 7.27 -14.28 -2.64
CA LYS A 90 7.64 -14.54 -1.23
C LYS A 90 8.86 -13.72 -0.81
N GLY A 91 9.86 -13.61 -1.68
CA GLY A 91 11.05 -12.78 -1.43
C GLY A 91 10.75 -11.28 -1.25
N LEU A 92 9.61 -10.80 -1.75
CA LEU A 92 9.18 -9.41 -1.62
C LEU A 92 8.34 -9.13 -0.36
N LEU A 93 7.81 -10.15 0.31
CA LEU A 93 6.93 -9.96 1.48
C LEU A 93 7.59 -9.21 2.63
N PRO A 94 8.86 -9.50 3.03
CA PRO A 94 9.50 -8.75 4.11
C PRO A 94 9.64 -7.26 3.78
N GLU A 95 9.92 -6.93 2.51
CA GLU A 95 10.01 -5.56 2.03
C GLU A 95 8.63 -4.88 2.06
N LEU A 96 7.58 -5.59 1.63
CA LEU A 96 6.20 -5.10 1.69
C LEU A 96 5.80 -4.78 3.13
N GLU A 97 5.98 -5.73 4.05
CA GLU A 97 5.61 -5.59 5.47
C GLU A 97 6.36 -4.42 6.12
N GLN A 98 7.67 -4.30 5.88
CA GLN A 98 8.48 -3.21 6.42
C GLN A 98 8.00 -1.84 5.92
N LYS A 99 7.85 -1.68 4.60
CA LYS A 99 7.42 -0.40 4.02
C LYS A 99 6.00 -0.06 4.43
N TYR A 100 5.12 -1.07 4.53
CA TYR A 100 3.75 -0.86 4.95
C TYR A 100 3.67 -0.43 6.42
N ALA A 101 4.45 -1.03 7.31
CA ALA A 101 4.54 -0.58 8.71
C ALA A 101 5.02 0.88 8.82
N GLN A 102 6.04 1.27 8.05
CA GLN A 102 6.51 2.66 7.99
C GLN A 102 5.44 3.62 7.44
N THR A 103 4.69 3.16 6.43
CA THR A 103 3.59 3.92 5.82
C THR A 103 2.45 4.14 6.81
N LYS A 104 2.03 3.11 7.55
CA LYS A 104 1.02 3.23 8.61
C LYS A 104 1.44 4.23 9.68
N GLN A 105 2.72 4.24 10.08
CA GLN A 105 3.23 5.21 11.06
C GLN A 105 3.15 6.65 10.53
N ALA A 106 3.54 6.86 9.27
CA ALA A 106 3.47 8.18 8.64
C ALA A 106 2.03 8.68 8.49
N LEU A 107 1.11 7.80 8.10
CA LEU A 107 -0.33 8.11 8.00
C LEU A 107 -0.93 8.43 9.37
N ALA A 108 -0.61 7.65 10.41
CA ALA A 108 -1.08 7.92 11.76
C ALA A 108 -0.57 9.26 12.32
N GLU A 109 0.63 9.69 11.92
CA GLU A 109 1.13 11.02 12.29
C GLU A 109 0.40 12.14 11.54
N LEU A 110 0.05 11.92 10.27
CA LEU A 110 -0.77 12.85 9.50
C LEU A 110 -2.19 12.97 10.08
N GLU A 111 -2.85 11.86 10.44
CA GLU A 111 -4.17 11.88 11.09
C GLU A 111 -4.18 12.74 12.36
N LYS A 112 -3.13 12.66 13.18
CA LYS A 112 -3.01 13.50 14.39
C LYS A 112 -2.94 14.99 14.06
N GLN A 113 -2.33 15.36 12.93
CA GLN A 113 -2.20 16.76 12.51
C GLN A 113 -3.51 17.32 11.94
N LEU A 114 -4.39 16.46 11.43
CA LEU A 114 -5.70 16.83 10.88
C LEU A 114 -6.78 16.96 11.97
N ASN A 115 -6.59 16.31 13.12
CA ASN A 115 -7.50 16.34 14.27
C ASN A 115 -7.19 17.47 15.30
N VAL A 116 -6.45 18.53 14.89
CA VAL A 116 -6.11 19.70 15.74
C VAL A 116 -6.83 20.94 15.24
#